data_AF-A0A9P5YXJ4-F1
#
_entry.id   AF-A0A9P5YXJ4-F1
#
_cell.length_a   1.000
_cell.length_b   1.000
_cell.length_c   1.000
_cell.angle_alpha   90.00
_cell.angle_beta   90.00
_cell.angle_gamma   90.00
#
_symmetry.space_group_name_H-M   'P 1'
#
loop_
_entity.id
_entity.type
_entity.pdbx_description
1 polymer ?
#
loop_
_entity_poly.entity_id
_entity_poly.type
_entity_poly.pdbx_seq_one_letter_code
_entity_poly.pdbx_strand_id
1 'polypeptide(L)'
;IVEKASGQFIYASVVMNFVSTPDKLPLTQLYIIENIRARDPTDNPFANLDALYQYIFSKVKHLDIVKCILATMLVKWNYSPPTEIKALEALFSLQTGDLESLLANLSAVVHCVSDTAAEVKFLHASLVDFLLDQSRSGEYY
;
A
#
# COMPACT_ATOMS: atom_id res chain seq x y z
N ILE A 1 -18.43 0.97 -7.53
CA ILE A 1 -17.67 1.01 -6.26
C ILE A 1 -18.40 0.29 -5.14
N VAL A 2 -19.67 0.63 -4.84
CA VAL A 2 -20.46 0.00 -3.76
C VAL A 2 -20.49 -1.54 -3.85
N GLU A 3 -20.72 -2.08 -5.04
CA GLU A 3 -20.71 -3.53 -5.28
C GLU A 3 -19.33 -4.16 -5.03
N LYS A 4 -18.25 -3.57 -5.56
CA LYS A 4 -16.87 -4.05 -5.36
C LYS A 4 -16.38 -3.95 -3.92
N ALA A 5 -16.93 -3.01 -3.15
CA ALA A 5 -16.60 -2.88 -1.75
C ALA A 5 -17.08 -4.09 -0.95
N SER A 6 -18.10 -4.82 -1.42
CA SER A 6 -18.64 -6.01 -0.73
C SER A 6 -18.90 -5.77 0.77
N GLY A 7 -19.30 -4.54 1.15
CA GLY A 7 -19.52 -4.11 2.54
C GLY A 7 -18.27 -3.67 3.32
N GLN A 8 -17.07 -3.76 2.74
CA GLN A 8 -15.81 -3.42 3.40
C GLN A 8 -15.50 -1.93 3.29
N PHE A 9 -15.61 -1.22 4.42
CA PHE A 9 -15.22 0.19 4.51
C PHE A 9 -13.78 0.44 4.05
N ILE A 10 -12.88 -0.51 4.33
CA ILE A 10 -11.47 -0.44 3.95
C ILE A 10 -11.30 -0.31 2.44
N TYR A 11 -12.06 -1.05 1.63
CA TYR A 11 -12.01 -0.95 0.17
C TYR A 11 -12.35 0.48 -0.29
N ALA A 12 -13.43 1.06 0.26
CA ALA A 12 -13.82 2.44 -0.06
C ALA A 12 -12.74 3.44 0.39
N SER A 13 -12.13 3.25 1.57
CA SER A 13 -11.04 4.11 2.06
C SER A 13 -9.81 4.06 1.16
N VAL A 14 -9.35 2.89 0.74
CA VAL A 14 -8.21 2.74 -0.17
C VAL A 14 -8.52 3.37 -1.53
N VAL A 15 -9.75 3.18 -2.05
CA VAL A 15 -10.20 3.84 -3.28
C VAL A 15 -10.16 5.37 -3.16
N MET A 16 -10.66 5.93 -2.05
CA MET A 16 -10.65 7.38 -1.82
C MET A 16 -9.22 7.91 -1.77
N ASN A 17 -8.31 7.23 -1.07
CA ASN A 17 -6.90 7.63 -1.03
C ASN A 17 -6.25 7.53 -2.41
N PHE A 18 -6.53 6.47 -3.16
CA PHE A 18 -5.99 6.24 -4.50
C PHE A 18 -6.44 7.33 -5.49
N VAL A 19 -7.73 7.68 -5.48
CA VAL A 19 -8.31 8.72 -6.34
C VAL A 19 -7.82 10.12 -5.94
N SER A 20 -7.47 10.33 -4.67
CA SER A 20 -7.00 11.62 -4.13
C SER A 20 -5.49 11.83 -4.26
N THR A 21 -4.78 11.00 -5.03
CA THR A 21 -3.32 11.15 -5.24
C THR A 21 -3.02 12.49 -5.94
N PRO A 22 -2.19 13.39 -5.38
CA PRO A 22 -2.00 14.77 -5.86
C PRO A 22 -1.61 14.93 -7.34
N ASP A 23 -0.97 13.93 -7.95
CA ASP A 23 -0.45 14.00 -9.33
C ASP A 23 -1.25 13.18 -10.35
N LYS A 24 -2.43 12.66 -9.97
CA LYS A 24 -3.23 11.78 -10.82
C LYS A 24 -4.62 12.34 -11.05
N LEU A 25 -5.09 12.26 -12.30
CA LEU A 25 -6.46 12.66 -12.64
C LEU A 25 -7.47 11.71 -11.96
N PRO A 26 -8.39 12.23 -11.13
CA PRO A 26 -9.37 11.40 -10.41
C PRO A 26 -10.20 10.51 -11.34
N LEU A 27 -10.61 11.05 -12.50
CA LEU A 27 -11.39 10.30 -13.50
C LEU A 27 -10.62 9.10 -14.04
N THR A 28 -9.31 9.24 -14.28
CA THR A 28 -8.46 8.13 -14.72
C THR A 28 -8.31 7.07 -13.62
N GLN A 29 -8.15 7.49 -12.36
CA GLN A 29 -8.06 6.57 -11.23
C GLN A 29 -9.36 5.78 -11.04
N LEU A 30 -10.52 6.43 -11.18
CA LEU A 30 -11.82 5.78 -11.14
C LEU A 30 -11.98 4.75 -12.26
N TYR A 31 -11.63 5.12 -13.50
CA TYR A 31 -11.67 4.19 -14.62
C TYR A 31 -10.79 2.95 -14.38
N ILE A 32 -9.59 3.14 -13.82
CA ILE A 32 -8.72 2.03 -13.40
C ILE A 32 -9.45 1.13 -12.38
N ILE A 33 -9.98 1.71 -11.30
CA ILE A 33 -10.68 0.96 -10.25
C ILE A 33 -11.86 0.16 -10.81
N GLU A 34 -12.61 0.73 -11.75
CA GLU A 34 -13.72 0.04 -12.41
C GLU A 34 -13.26 -1.17 -13.24
N ASN A 35 -12.05 -1.11 -13.81
CA ASN A 35 -11.50 -2.17 -14.65
C ASN A 35 -10.68 -3.24 -13.90
N ILE A 36 -10.35 -3.03 -12.61
CA ILE A 36 -9.71 -4.06 -11.78
C ILE A 36 -10.67 -5.25 -11.61
N ARG A 37 -10.21 -6.47 -11.89
CA ARG A 37 -10.99 -7.70 -11.75
C ARG A 37 -10.35 -8.61 -10.70
N ALA A 38 -11.14 -9.03 -9.73
CA ALA A 38 -10.74 -10.07 -8.78
C ALA A 38 -10.67 -11.43 -9.48
N ARG A 39 -9.64 -12.23 -9.16
CA ARG A 39 -9.39 -13.52 -9.80
C ARG A 39 -10.34 -14.62 -9.32
N ASP A 40 -10.74 -14.56 -8.05
CA ASP A 40 -11.65 -15.55 -7.44
C ASP A 40 -12.54 -14.87 -6.36
N PRO A 41 -13.68 -14.30 -6.75
CA PRO A 41 -14.55 -13.58 -5.82
C PRO A 41 -15.37 -14.50 -4.90
N THR A 42 -15.43 -15.80 -5.18
CA THR A 42 -16.37 -16.73 -4.54
C THR A 42 -15.85 -17.29 -3.22
N ASP A 43 -14.54 -17.50 -3.09
CA ASP A 43 -13.94 -18.12 -1.90
C ASP A 43 -13.16 -17.14 -1.00
N ASN A 44 -12.91 -15.90 -1.47
CA ASN A 44 -12.18 -14.90 -0.70
C ASN A 44 -13.00 -13.59 -0.56
N PRO A 45 -13.46 -13.23 0.65
CA PRO A 45 -14.20 -11.98 0.85
C PRO A 45 -13.34 -10.75 0.50
N PHE A 46 -12.02 -10.83 0.60
CA PHE A 46 -11.08 -9.74 0.29
C PHE A 46 -10.67 -9.68 -1.19
N ALA A 47 -11.23 -10.51 -2.07
CA ALA A 47 -10.73 -10.65 -3.44
C ALA A 47 -10.65 -9.32 -4.23
N ASN A 48 -11.62 -8.42 -4.04
CA ASN A 48 -11.59 -7.09 -4.66
C ASN A 48 -10.53 -6.18 -4.05
N LEU A 49 -10.32 -6.25 -2.73
CA LEU A 49 -9.28 -5.50 -2.02
C LEU A 49 -7.88 -6.01 -2.40
N ASP A 50 -7.71 -7.33 -2.49
CA ASP A 50 -6.45 -7.97 -2.88
C ASP A 50 -6.11 -7.62 -4.33
N ALA A 51 -7.09 -7.61 -5.24
CA ALA A 51 -6.88 -7.16 -6.62
C ALA A 51 -6.47 -5.68 -6.69
N LEU A 52 -7.02 -4.83 -5.81
CA LEU A 52 -6.62 -3.43 -5.71
C LEU A 52 -5.19 -3.29 -5.18
N TYR A 53 -4.81 -4.04 -4.14
CA TYR A 53 -3.44 -4.06 -3.65
C TYR A 53 -2.46 -4.56 -4.71
N GLN A 54 -2.74 -5.68 -5.36
CA GLN A 54 -1.93 -6.20 -6.47
C GLN A 54 -1.75 -5.15 -7.58
N TYR A 55 -2.82 -4.44 -7.93
CA TYR A 55 -2.73 -3.35 -8.91
C TYR A 55 -1.80 -2.22 -8.42
N ILE A 56 -1.94 -1.77 -7.17
CA ILE A 56 -1.11 -0.71 -6.59
C ILE A 56 0.37 -1.14 -6.58
N PHE A 57 0.66 -2.36 -6.12
CA PHE A 57 2.02 -2.90 -6.08
C PHE A 57 2.62 -3.09 -7.48
N SER A 58 1.83 -3.42 -8.49
CA SER A 58 2.31 -3.53 -9.88
C SER A 58 2.87 -2.23 -10.46
N LYS A 59 2.60 -1.08 -9.82
CA LYS A 59 3.11 0.24 -10.23
C LYS A 59 4.39 0.65 -9.49
N VAL A 60 4.80 -0.12 -8.49
CA VAL A 60 6.00 0.16 -7.71
C VAL A 60 7.25 -0.09 -8.56
N LYS A 61 8.18 0.87 -8.53
CA LYS A 61 9.52 0.72 -9.09
C LYS A 61 10.45 0.19 -8.00
N HIS A 62 11.52 -0.51 -8.38
CA HIS A 62 12.50 -1.06 -7.44
C HIS A 62 11.85 -1.95 -6.36
N LEU A 63 10.96 -2.85 -6.79
CA LEU A 63 10.13 -3.67 -5.92
C LEU A 63 10.95 -4.43 -4.86
N ASP A 64 12.15 -4.90 -5.19
CA ASP A 64 13.02 -5.62 -4.24
C ASP A 64 13.38 -4.75 -3.02
N ILE A 65 13.79 -3.50 -3.25
CA ILE A 65 14.12 -2.55 -2.18
C ILE A 65 12.86 -2.19 -1.38
N VAL A 66 11.75 -1.93 -2.08
CA VAL A 66 10.47 -1.60 -1.43
C VAL A 66 9.99 -2.75 -0.55
N LYS A 67 10.10 -4.01 -0.99
CA LYS A 67 9.80 -5.19 -0.16
C LYS A 67 10.65 -5.24 1.10
N CYS A 68 11.95 -4.98 1.01
CA CYS A 68 12.81 -4.95 2.20
C CYS A 68 12.40 -3.83 3.18
N ILE A 69 12.03 -2.65 2.66
CA ILE A 69 11.51 -1.55 3.48
C ILE A 69 10.20 -1.96 4.18
N LEU A 70 9.25 -2.53 3.43
CA LEU A 70 7.97 -2.99 3.97
C LEU A 70 8.15 -4.12 4.99
N ALA A 71 9.05 -5.06 4.74
CA ALA A 71 9.41 -6.12 5.68
C ALA A 71 9.99 -5.54 6.98
N THR A 72 10.84 -4.51 6.89
CA THR A 72 11.37 -3.80 8.06
C THR A 72 10.25 -3.13 8.86
N MET A 73 9.29 -2.50 8.18
CA MET A 73 8.11 -1.91 8.81
C MET A 73 7.24 -2.98 9.49
N LEU A 74 7.04 -4.14 8.85
CA LEU A 74 6.26 -5.27 9.40
C LEU A 74 6.88 -5.84 10.67
N VAL A 75 8.21 -6.02 10.69
CA VAL A 75 8.92 -6.45 11.90
C VAL A 75 8.69 -5.44 13.02
N LYS A 76 8.82 -4.13 12.75
CA LYS A 76 8.63 -3.11 13.77
C LYS A 76 7.19 -2.93 14.23
N TRP A 77 6.21 -3.21 13.37
CA TRP A 77 4.78 -3.08 13.66
C TRP A 77 4.36 -3.81 14.95
N ASN A 78 4.97 -4.96 15.24
CA ASN A 78 4.63 -5.77 16.43
C ASN A 78 5.42 -5.40 17.69
N TYR A 79 6.50 -4.62 17.58
CA TYR A 79 7.50 -4.48 18.66
C TYR A 79 7.95 -3.03 18.95
N SER A 80 7.53 -2.03 18.19
CA SER A 80 8.03 -0.65 18.32
C SER A 80 7.05 0.43 17.84
N PRO A 81 7.26 1.70 18.24
CA PRO A 81 6.55 2.84 17.66
C PRO A 81 6.78 2.97 16.14
N PRO A 82 5.98 3.82 15.45
CA PRO A 82 6.11 4.08 14.02
C PRO A 82 7.55 4.33 13.58
N THR A 83 7.91 3.88 12.37
CA THR A 83 9.30 3.91 11.95
C THR A 83 9.68 5.29 11.43
N GLU A 84 10.66 5.93 12.05
CA GLU A 84 11.19 7.22 11.59
C GLU A 84 11.78 7.11 10.17
N ILE A 85 11.41 8.05 9.31
CA ILE A 85 11.88 8.15 7.92
C ILE A 85 13.41 8.14 7.87
N LYS A 86 14.05 8.99 8.69
CA LYS A 86 15.52 9.11 8.75
C LYS A 86 16.21 7.81 9.14
N ALA A 87 15.58 7.01 10.01
CA ALA A 87 16.14 5.73 10.43
C ALA A 87 16.07 4.70 9.30
N LEU A 88 14.99 4.69 8.49
CA LEU A 88 14.90 3.85 7.31
C LEU A 88 15.85 4.31 6.21
N GLU A 89 15.94 5.61 5.94
CA GLU A 89 16.88 6.15 4.96
C GLU A 89 18.33 5.76 5.33
N ALA A 90 18.71 5.90 6.60
CA ALA A 90 20.03 5.46 7.07
C ALA A 90 20.24 3.95 6.95
N LEU A 91 19.24 3.13 7.30
CA LEU A 91 19.33 1.67 7.24
C LEU A 91 19.52 1.16 5.81
N PHE A 92 18.84 1.78 4.84
CA PHE A 92 18.88 1.40 3.43
C PHE A 92 19.90 2.21 2.62
N SER A 93 20.71 3.07 3.26
CA SER A 93 21.68 3.95 2.60
C SER A 93 21.06 4.84 1.51
N LEU A 94 19.86 5.36 1.78
CA LEU A 94 19.10 6.23 0.90
C LEU A 94 19.41 7.71 1.17
N GLN A 95 19.28 8.55 0.15
CA GLN A 95 19.33 10.00 0.33
C GLN A 95 18.00 10.53 0.89
N THR A 96 18.02 11.73 1.46
CA THR A 96 16.81 12.38 1.97
C THR A 96 15.78 12.55 0.85
N GLY A 97 14.59 11.99 1.05
CA GLY A 97 13.48 12.00 0.09
C GLY A 97 13.41 10.79 -0.84
N ASP A 98 14.46 9.96 -0.89
CA ASP A 98 14.42 8.72 -1.69
C ASP A 98 13.38 7.74 -1.14
N LEU A 99 13.20 7.69 0.19
CA LEU A 99 12.20 6.83 0.81
C LEU A 99 10.77 7.21 0.38
N GLU A 100 10.45 8.51 0.38
CA GLU A 100 9.17 9.01 -0.12
C GLU A 100 8.98 8.68 -1.59
N SER A 101 10.02 8.85 -2.40
CA SER A 101 10.01 8.54 -3.83
C SER A 101 9.76 7.05 -4.11
N LEU A 102 10.42 6.16 -3.36
CA LEU A 102 10.23 4.71 -3.43
C LEU A 102 8.81 4.29 -3.03
N LEU A 103 8.23 4.96 -2.03
CA LEU A 103 6.90 4.66 -1.50
C LEU A 103 5.77 5.48 -2.15
N ALA A 104 6.06 6.38 -3.09
CA ALA A 104 5.08 7.29 -3.69
C ALA A 104 3.91 6.57 -4.35
N ASN A 105 4.17 5.44 -5.04
CA ASN A 105 3.12 4.61 -5.65
C ASN A 105 2.24 3.89 -4.61
N LEU A 106 2.71 3.77 -3.38
CA LEU A 106 2.02 3.17 -2.25
C LEU A 106 1.30 4.20 -1.37
N SER A 107 1.28 5.49 -1.73
CA SER A 107 0.62 6.57 -0.96
C SER A 107 -0.86 6.32 -0.62
N ALA A 108 -1.56 5.46 -1.39
CA ALA A 108 -2.93 5.06 -1.09
C ALA A 108 -3.06 4.12 0.12
N VAL A 109 -1.96 3.45 0.51
CA VAL A 109 -1.94 2.35 1.50
C VAL A 109 -0.83 2.49 2.56
N VAL A 110 0.18 3.32 2.30
CA VAL A 110 1.29 3.66 3.20
C VAL A 110 1.36 5.17 3.35
N HIS A 111 1.46 5.63 4.59
CA HIS A 111 1.77 7.02 4.91
C HIS A 111 3.29 7.16 5.02
N CYS A 112 3.86 8.07 4.22
CA CYS A 112 5.27 8.43 4.26
C CYS A 112 5.38 9.92 3.91
N VAL A 113 5.43 10.78 4.92
CA VAL A 113 5.57 12.23 4.74
C VAL A 113 6.58 12.76 5.76
N SER A 114 7.60 13.45 5.28
CA SER A 114 8.70 14.04 6.06
C SER A 114 8.30 15.36 6.73
N ASP A 115 7.09 15.43 7.28
CA ASP A 115 6.57 16.62 7.95
C ASP A 115 6.73 16.54 9.48
N THR A 116 5.69 16.95 10.22
CA THR A 116 5.64 17.13 11.67
C THR A 116 6.00 15.90 12.51
N ALA A 117 5.77 14.68 12.01
CA ALA A 117 6.11 13.44 12.71
C ALA A 117 7.22 12.62 12.01
N ALA A 118 7.51 12.91 10.73
CA ALA A 118 8.50 12.22 9.90
C ALA A 118 8.52 10.69 10.08
N GLU A 119 7.34 10.07 10.05
CA GLU A 119 7.12 8.65 10.29
C GLU A 119 6.57 7.92 9.06
N VAL A 120 6.87 6.64 8.95
CA VAL A 120 6.31 5.73 7.96
C VAL A 120 5.41 4.71 8.66
N LYS A 121 4.17 4.57 8.17
CA LYS A 121 3.20 3.61 8.71
C LYS A 121 2.24 3.07 7.65
N PHE A 122 1.75 1.85 7.88
CA PHE A 122 0.63 1.30 7.13
C PHE A 122 -0.66 2.07 7.48
N LEU A 123 -1.47 2.41 6.47
CA LEU A 123 -2.73 3.11 6.70
C LEU A 123 -3.82 2.18 7.25
N HIS A 124 -3.76 0.89 6.91
CA HIS A 124 -4.74 -0.11 7.32
C HIS A 124 -4.06 -1.46 7.61
N ALA A 125 -4.51 -2.13 8.66
CA ALA A 125 -4.03 -3.48 9.04
C ALA A 125 -4.29 -4.51 7.94
N SER A 126 -5.32 -4.32 7.10
CA SER A 126 -5.62 -5.19 5.97
C SER A 126 -4.50 -5.29 4.94
N LEU A 127 -3.63 -4.28 4.82
CA LEU A 127 -2.44 -4.36 3.98
C LEU A 127 -1.39 -5.29 4.61
N VAL A 128 -1.24 -5.23 5.93
CA VAL A 128 -0.37 -6.13 6.69
C VAL A 128 -0.88 -7.57 6.54
N ASP A 129 -2.19 -7.79 6.72
CA ASP A 129 -2.82 -9.10 6.53
C ASP A 129 -2.64 -9.64 5.11
N PHE A 130 -2.69 -8.76 4.10
CA PHE A 130 -2.41 -9.12 2.71
C PHE A 130 -0.94 -9.53 2.52
N LEU A 131 0.01 -8.72 2.99
CA LEU A 131 1.44 -8.97 2.82
C LEU A 131 1.89 -10.25 3.56
N LEU A 132 1.29 -10.56 4.71
CA LEU A 132 1.60 -11.74 5.52
C LEU A 132 0.87 -13.02 5.06
N ASP A 133 0.08 -12.97 4.00
CA ASP A 133 -0.64 -14.12 3.46
C ASP A 133 -0.25 -14.38 2.00
N GLN A 134 0.62 -15.38 1.78
CA GLN A 134 1.12 -15.74 0.45
C GLN A 134 0.00 -16.09 -0.54
N SER A 135 -1.13 -16.62 -0.06
CA SER A 135 -2.27 -16.95 -0.94
C SER A 135 -2.95 -15.69 -1.50
N ARG A 136 -2.83 -14.56 -0.79
CA ARG A 136 -3.40 -13.26 -1.16
C ARG A 136 -2.40 -12.38 -1.91
N SER A 137 -1.17 -12.27 -1.39
CA SER A 137 -0.13 -11.39 -1.95
C SER A 137 0.68 -12.00 -3.08
N GLY A 138 0.74 -13.33 -3.19
CA GLY A 138 1.44 -14.01 -4.28
C GLY A 138 2.93 -13.62 -4.33
N GLU A 139 3.34 -12.91 -5.39
CA GLU A 139 4.71 -12.44 -5.53
C GLU A 139 5.09 -11.33 -4.55
N TYR A 140 4.12 -10.71 -3.85
CA TYR A 140 4.35 -9.62 -2.90
C TYR A 140 4.50 -10.07 -1.43
N TYR A 141 4.50 -11.38 -1.17
CA TYR A 141 4.82 -11.98 0.14
C TYR A 141 6.28 -11.75 0.54
#